data_AF-A0A166QNM4-F1
#
_entry.id   AF-A0A166QNM4-F1
#
_cell.length_a   1.000
_cell.length_b   1.000
_cell.length_c   1.000
_cell.angle_alpha   90.00
_cell.angle_beta   90.00
_cell.angle_gamma   90.00
#
_symmetry.space_group_name_H-M   'P 1'
#
loop_
_entity.id
_entity.type
_entity.pdbx_description
1 polymer ?
#
loop_
_entity_poly.entity_id
_entity_poly.type
_entity_poly.pdbx_seq_one_letter_code
_entity_poly.pdbx_strand_id
1 'polypeptide(L)'
;MIDVVDIERLVVTWLSPQTRFAAEQKLVERAEDDPHRTMAALCWLLAMWTVTIHLRTGRPPATVVAAMSYRQVWRSPEAPQSERVWEALTDRIRLGVLAALTADADSAVEFHTHVDNPRGMGPIMLRHALGVMASMAEDMRIIGVDPQDMAGTLALYTIDPDGPTAPCFRPLA
;
A
#
# COMPACT_ATOMS: atom_id res chain seq x y z
N MET A 1 -8.46 10.49 6.07
CA MET A 1 -7.10 10.83 6.54
C MET A 1 -6.74 10.13 7.84
N ILE A 2 -7.55 10.24 8.91
CA ILE A 2 -7.36 9.50 10.18
C ILE A 2 -7.13 8.00 9.95
N ASP A 3 -7.92 7.39 9.06
CA ASP A 3 -7.83 5.97 8.74
C ASP A 3 -6.51 5.54 8.07
N VAL A 4 -5.90 6.42 7.27
CA VAL A 4 -4.63 6.14 6.61
C VAL A 4 -3.47 6.21 7.61
N VAL A 5 -3.54 7.11 8.59
CA VAL A 5 -2.56 7.21 9.67
C VAL A 5 -2.60 5.98 10.58
N ASP A 6 -3.79 5.47 10.87
CA ASP A 6 -3.94 4.22 11.63
C ASP A 6 -3.37 3.01 10.87
N ILE A 7 -3.63 2.92 9.56
CA ILE A 7 -3.05 1.88 8.70
C ILE A 7 -1.53 2.02 8.62
N GLU A 8 -0.99 3.23 8.47
CA GLU A 8 0.46 3.48 8.49
C GLU A 8 1.09 2.93 9.77
N ARG A 9 0.51 3.24 10.92
CA ARG A 9 1.00 2.74 12.21
C ARG A 9 1.00 1.21 12.26
N LEU A 10 -0.06 0.56 11.76
CA LEU A 10 -0.14 -0.90 11.70
C LEU A 10 0.90 -1.49 10.74
N VAL A 11 1.10 -0.88 9.56
CA VAL A 11 2.14 -1.31 8.59
C VAL A 11 3.53 -1.16 9.19
N VAL A 12 3.85 0.00 9.77
CA VAL A 12 5.15 0.25 10.42
C VAL A 12 5.40 -0.75 11.54
N THR A 13 4.37 -1.03 12.36
CA THR A 13 4.43 -2.07 13.39
C THR A 13 4.67 -3.44 12.74
N TRP A 14 3.99 -3.75 11.63
CA TRP A 14 4.15 -5.01 10.92
C TRP A 14 5.58 -5.21 10.35
N LEU A 15 6.25 -4.13 9.95
CA LEU A 15 7.65 -4.17 9.48
C LEU A 15 8.63 -4.62 10.58
N SER A 16 8.30 -4.40 11.86
CA SER A 16 9.11 -4.88 12.99
C SER A 16 8.91 -6.38 13.23
N PRO A 17 9.98 -7.21 13.24
CA PRO A 17 9.86 -8.65 13.48
C PRO A 17 9.20 -9.01 14.82
N GLN A 18 9.38 -8.20 15.87
CA GLN A 18 8.82 -8.51 17.20
C GLN A 18 7.30 -8.30 17.27
N THR A 19 6.77 -7.39 16.44
CA THR A 19 5.37 -6.98 16.51
C THR A 19 4.56 -7.37 15.26
N ARG A 20 5.24 -7.96 14.26
CA ARG A 20 4.68 -8.40 12.99
C ARG A 20 3.37 -9.16 13.12
N PHE A 21 3.36 -10.24 13.90
CA PHE A 21 2.20 -11.12 14.01
C PHE A 21 0.98 -10.39 14.58
N ALA A 22 1.16 -9.62 15.65
CA ALA A 22 0.07 -8.87 16.29
C ALA A 22 -0.47 -7.75 15.38
N ALA A 23 0.39 -7.09 14.61
CA ALA A 23 -0.02 -6.09 13.64
C ALA A 23 -0.77 -6.74 12.44
N GLU A 24 -0.29 -7.90 11.98
CA GLU A 24 -0.92 -8.64 10.89
C GLU A 24 -2.34 -9.06 11.27
N GLN A 25 -2.56 -9.58 12.48
CA GLN A 25 -3.90 -9.93 12.97
C GLN A 25 -4.86 -8.74 12.92
N LYS A 26 -4.45 -7.57 13.43
CA LYS A 26 -5.27 -6.36 13.40
C LYS A 26 -5.58 -5.89 11.97
N LEU A 27 -4.62 -6.02 11.06
CA LEU A 27 -4.82 -5.68 9.65
C LEU A 27 -5.78 -6.65 8.97
N VAL A 28 -5.69 -7.96 9.29
CA VAL A 28 -6.62 -8.99 8.80
C VAL A 28 -8.04 -8.72 9.30
N GLU A 29 -8.23 -8.49 10.61
CA GLU A 29 -9.52 -8.14 11.19
C GLU A 29 -10.16 -6.94 10.48
N ARG A 30 -9.36 -5.88 10.24
CA ARG A 30 -9.83 -4.68 9.56
C ARG A 30 -10.17 -4.92 8.08
N ALA A 31 -9.42 -5.77 7.40
CA ALA A 31 -9.70 -6.17 6.02
C ALA A 31 -10.90 -7.13 5.90
N GLU A 32 -11.21 -7.89 6.96
CA GLU A 32 -12.44 -8.69 7.02
C GLU A 32 -13.67 -7.80 7.21
N ASP A 33 -13.55 -6.73 8.00
CA ASP A 33 -14.61 -5.73 8.21
C ASP A 33 -14.86 -4.86 6.96
N ASP A 34 -13.79 -4.29 6.38
CA ASP A 34 -13.86 -3.44 5.18
C ASP A 34 -12.60 -3.63 4.31
N PRO A 35 -12.63 -4.61 3.38
CA PRO A 35 -11.48 -4.93 2.54
C PRO A 35 -11.14 -3.80 1.57
N HIS A 36 -12.14 -3.11 1.02
CA HIS A 36 -11.93 -2.05 0.04
C HIS A 36 -11.21 -0.87 0.68
N ARG A 37 -11.70 -0.43 1.85
CA ARG A 37 -11.11 0.70 2.57
C ARG A 37 -9.69 0.39 3.06
N THR A 38 -9.49 -0.81 3.59
CA THR A 38 -8.17 -1.26 4.05
C THR A 38 -7.18 -1.32 2.88
N MET A 39 -7.56 -1.93 1.76
CA MET A 39 -6.69 -2.03 0.57
C MET A 39 -6.44 -0.67 -0.08
N ALA A 40 -7.44 0.20 -0.17
CA ALA A 40 -7.28 1.56 -0.68
C ALA A 40 -6.29 2.37 0.18
N ALA A 41 -6.34 2.24 1.50
CA ALA A 41 -5.39 2.89 2.40
C ALA A 41 -3.95 2.38 2.19
N LEU A 42 -3.75 1.07 2.02
CA LEU A 42 -2.43 0.49 1.72
C LEU A 42 -1.88 0.96 0.37
N CYS A 43 -2.71 0.97 -0.67
CA CYS A 43 -2.34 1.48 -1.98
C CYS A 43 -2.01 2.97 -1.94
N TRP A 44 -2.73 3.75 -1.14
CA TRP A 44 -2.42 5.16 -0.92
C TRP A 44 -1.07 5.36 -0.23
N LEU A 45 -0.73 4.55 0.78
CA LEU A 45 0.58 4.60 1.43
C LEU A 45 1.70 4.24 0.46
N LEU A 46 1.52 3.19 -0.36
CA LEU A 46 2.46 2.83 -1.42
C LEU A 46 2.62 3.94 -2.46
N ALA A 47 1.52 4.61 -2.85
CA ALA A 47 1.55 5.77 -3.75
C ALA A 47 2.35 6.92 -3.13
N MET A 48 2.13 7.22 -1.86
CA MET A 48 2.88 8.23 -1.12
C MET A 48 4.38 7.90 -1.07
N TRP A 49 4.73 6.66 -0.73
CA TRP A 49 6.12 6.20 -0.74
C TRP A 49 6.73 6.26 -2.14
N THR A 50 5.96 5.97 -3.19
CA THR A 50 6.39 6.11 -4.58
C THR A 50 6.76 7.55 -4.90
N VAL A 51 5.91 8.51 -4.51
CA VAL A 51 6.17 9.94 -4.68
C VAL A 51 7.42 10.34 -3.92
N THR A 52 7.62 9.86 -2.68
CA THR A 52 8.82 10.18 -1.91
C THR A 52 10.09 9.61 -2.53
N ILE A 53 10.07 8.38 -3.04
CA ILE A 53 11.20 7.82 -3.79
C ILE A 53 11.47 8.67 -5.05
N HIS A 54 10.43 9.08 -5.77
CA HIS A 54 10.57 9.98 -6.91
C HIS A 54 11.25 11.29 -6.52
N LEU A 55 10.76 11.97 -5.48
CA LEU A 55 11.34 13.22 -4.99
C LEU A 55 12.80 13.06 -4.53
N ARG A 56 13.14 11.90 -3.95
CA ARG A 56 14.50 11.62 -3.46
C ARG A 56 15.48 11.27 -4.57
N THR A 57 15.03 10.57 -5.62
CA THR A 57 15.92 9.94 -6.62
C THR A 57 15.76 10.49 -8.03
N GLY A 58 14.73 11.29 -8.30
CA GLY A 58 14.35 11.75 -9.64
C GLY A 58 13.72 10.67 -10.53
N ARG A 59 13.64 9.40 -10.10
CA ARG A 59 13.04 8.32 -10.88
C ARG A 59 11.54 8.57 -11.10
N PRO A 60 10.99 8.42 -12.32
CA PRO A 60 9.56 8.64 -12.56
C PRO A 60 8.68 7.72 -11.69
N PRO A 61 7.53 8.19 -11.15
CA PRO A 61 6.63 7.36 -10.34
C PRO A 61 6.23 6.05 -11.02
N ALA A 62 5.90 6.08 -12.32
CA ALA A 62 5.56 4.88 -13.08
C ALA A 62 6.69 3.84 -13.09
N THR A 63 7.95 4.27 -13.17
CA THR A 63 9.12 3.37 -13.10
C THR A 63 9.32 2.79 -11.70
N VAL A 64 8.96 3.52 -10.65
CA VAL A 64 9.00 3.02 -9.27
C VAL A 64 7.89 1.98 -9.06
N VAL A 65 6.66 2.25 -9.52
CA VAL A 65 5.53 1.32 -9.46
C VAL A 65 5.84 0.04 -10.23
N ALA A 66 6.35 0.14 -11.46
CA ALA A 66 6.72 -1.02 -12.27
C ALA A 66 7.82 -1.87 -11.62
N ALA A 67 8.70 -1.26 -10.81
CA ALA A 67 9.76 -1.97 -10.09
C ALA A 67 9.30 -2.58 -8.75
N MET A 68 8.07 -2.31 -8.29
CA MET A 68 7.54 -2.93 -7.07
C MET A 68 7.56 -4.45 -7.21
N SER A 69 8.06 -5.12 -6.19
CA SER A 69 8.21 -6.58 -6.20
C SER A 69 8.01 -7.13 -4.79
N TYR A 70 7.38 -8.29 -4.72
CA TYR A 70 7.32 -9.06 -3.48
C TYR A 70 8.65 -9.81 -3.29
N ARG A 71 9.39 -9.50 -2.22
CA ARG A 71 10.71 -10.11 -1.91
C ARG A 71 10.75 -10.82 -0.55
N GLN A 72 9.58 -11.05 0.05
CA GLN A 72 9.48 -11.65 1.37
C GLN A 72 9.34 -13.18 1.30
N VAL A 73 9.70 -13.88 2.37
CA VAL A 73 9.44 -15.33 2.48
C VAL A 73 8.02 -15.52 3.00
N TRP A 74 7.11 -16.04 2.18
CA TRP A 74 5.76 -16.38 2.63
C TRP A 74 5.79 -17.68 3.44
N ARG A 75 5.27 -17.65 4.67
CA ARG A 75 5.37 -18.77 5.63
C ARG A 75 4.04 -19.47 5.92
N SER A 76 3.00 -19.27 5.11
CA SER A 76 1.70 -19.92 5.29
C SER A 76 1.39 -20.96 4.20
N PRO A 77 0.44 -21.89 4.47
CA PRO A 77 -0.03 -22.88 3.48
C PRO A 77 -0.65 -22.26 2.23
N GLU A 78 -1.08 -21.00 2.31
CA GLU A 78 -1.68 -20.26 1.20
C GLU A 78 -0.63 -19.68 0.23
N ALA A 79 0.66 -20.02 0.37
CA ALA A 79 1.70 -19.56 -0.53
C ALA A 79 1.40 -19.95 -1.99
N PRO A 80 1.39 -19.00 -2.93
CA PRO A 80 1.25 -19.33 -4.34
C PRO A 80 2.30 -20.32 -4.84
N GLN A 81 1.81 -21.37 -5.53
CA GLN A 81 2.64 -22.47 -6.06
C GLN A 81 3.48 -22.07 -7.29
N SER A 82 3.27 -20.87 -7.86
CA SER A 82 3.93 -20.40 -9.07
C SER A 82 4.28 -18.91 -8.99
N GLU A 83 5.48 -18.56 -9.45
CA GLU A 83 5.95 -17.17 -9.65
C GLU A 83 4.96 -16.30 -10.43
N ARG A 84 4.24 -16.87 -11.40
CA ARG A 84 3.23 -16.14 -12.17
C ARG A 84 2.08 -15.61 -11.32
N VAL A 85 1.71 -16.33 -10.26
CA VAL A 85 0.66 -15.89 -9.34
C VAL A 85 1.17 -14.73 -8.47
N TRP A 86 2.44 -14.76 -8.08
CA TRP A 86 3.08 -13.68 -7.35
C TRP A 86 3.14 -12.40 -8.17
N GLU A 87 3.51 -12.49 -9.45
CA GLU A 87 3.54 -11.35 -10.34
C GLU A 87 2.12 -10.80 -10.57
N ALA A 88 1.14 -11.67 -10.81
CA ALA A 88 -0.25 -11.27 -10.99
C ALA A 88 -0.83 -10.56 -9.75
N LEU A 89 -0.48 -11.00 -8.53
CA LEU A 89 -0.86 -10.30 -7.30
C LEU A 89 -0.17 -8.93 -7.21
N THR A 90 1.11 -8.86 -7.59
CA THR A 90 1.87 -7.60 -7.61
C THR A 90 1.26 -6.62 -8.61
N ASP A 91 0.85 -7.06 -9.79
CA ASP A 91 0.17 -6.23 -10.80
C ASP A 91 -1.13 -5.62 -10.27
N ARG A 92 -1.91 -6.38 -9.50
CA ARG A 92 -3.12 -5.86 -8.84
C ARG A 92 -2.79 -4.78 -7.82
N ILE A 93 -1.70 -4.94 -7.06
CA ILE A 93 -1.23 -3.90 -6.13
C ILE A 93 -0.76 -2.66 -6.91
N ARG A 94 0.00 -2.84 -7.99
CA ARG A 94 0.43 -1.75 -8.87
C ARG A 94 -0.76 -0.97 -9.44
N LEU A 95 -1.83 -1.66 -9.87
CA LEU A 95 -3.08 -1.03 -10.32
C LEU A 95 -3.70 -0.16 -9.23
N GLY A 96 -3.84 -0.68 -8.00
CA GLY A 96 -4.37 0.10 -6.89
C GLY A 96 -3.51 1.32 -6.53
N VAL A 97 -2.18 1.19 -6.62
CA VAL A 97 -1.25 2.32 -6.44
C VAL A 97 -1.42 3.37 -7.53
N LEU A 98 -1.56 2.94 -8.79
CA LEU A 98 -1.82 3.84 -9.90
C LEU A 98 -3.15 4.58 -9.72
N ALA A 99 -4.22 3.87 -9.36
CA ALA A 99 -5.53 4.46 -9.05
C ALA A 99 -5.40 5.53 -7.95
N ALA A 100 -4.60 5.28 -6.91
CA ALA A 100 -4.36 6.24 -5.83
C ALA A 100 -3.52 7.46 -6.29
N LEU A 101 -2.57 7.28 -7.21
CA LEU A 101 -1.75 8.36 -7.76
C LEU A 101 -2.50 9.25 -8.75
N THR A 102 -3.40 8.68 -9.55
CA THR A 102 -4.08 9.41 -10.64
C THR A 102 -5.48 9.86 -10.27
N ALA A 103 -6.06 9.32 -9.20
CA ALA A 103 -7.49 9.44 -8.88
C ALA A 103 -8.40 8.98 -10.05
N ASP A 104 -7.90 8.06 -10.88
CA ASP A 104 -8.67 7.47 -11.98
C ASP A 104 -9.76 6.54 -11.43
N ALA A 105 -11.02 6.88 -11.69
CA ALA A 105 -12.17 6.16 -11.15
C ALA A 105 -12.29 4.74 -11.72
N ASP A 106 -11.96 4.57 -13.01
CA ASP A 106 -12.06 3.27 -13.68
C ASP A 106 -11.04 2.28 -13.10
N SER A 107 -9.78 2.72 -12.92
CA SER A 107 -8.74 1.93 -12.25
C SER A 107 -9.12 1.58 -10.80
N ALA A 108 -9.79 2.48 -10.09
CA ALA A 108 -10.26 2.21 -8.72
C ALA A 108 -11.35 1.13 -8.69
N VAL A 109 -12.30 1.17 -9.62
CA VAL A 109 -13.35 0.13 -9.76
C VAL A 109 -12.75 -1.21 -10.16
N GLU A 110 -11.80 -1.22 -11.10
CA GLU A 110 -11.09 -2.43 -11.51
C GLU A 110 -10.30 -3.03 -10.33
N PHE A 111 -9.61 -2.19 -9.55
CA PHE A 111 -8.91 -2.63 -8.35
C PHE A 111 -9.86 -3.26 -7.32
N HIS A 112 -11.00 -2.62 -7.01
CA HIS A 112 -11.99 -3.20 -6.08
C HIS A 112 -12.53 -4.54 -6.59
N THR A 113 -12.74 -4.66 -7.91
CA THR A 113 -13.16 -5.93 -8.53
C THR A 113 -12.15 -7.04 -8.27
N HIS A 114 -10.84 -6.74 -8.28
CA HIS A 114 -9.79 -7.71 -7.92
C HIS A 114 -9.73 -8.04 -6.44
N VAL A 115 -10.08 -7.09 -5.56
CA VAL A 115 -10.18 -7.34 -4.11
C VAL A 115 -11.33 -8.33 -3.82
N ASP A 116 -12.44 -8.22 -4.55
CA ASP A 116 -13.62 -9.07 -4.36
C ASP A 116 -13.52 -10.43 -5.05
N ASN A 117 -12.76 -10.51 -6.16
CA ASN A 117 -12.77 -11.68 -7.04
C ASN A 117 -11.40 -12.35 -7.22
N PRO A 118 -11.29 -13.66 -6.93
CA PRO A 118 -12.32 -14.54 -6.36
C PRO A 118 -12.65 -14.21 -4.90
N ARG A 119 -13.79 -14.72 -4.40
CA ARG A 119 -14.17 -14.59 -2.99
C ARG A 119 -13.03 -15.02 -2.07
N GLY A 120 -12.69 -14.19 -1.09
CA GLY A 120 -11.56 -14.42 -0.17
C GLY A 120 -10.21 -13.91 -0.69
N MET A 121 -10.18 -13.18 -1.81
CA MET A 121 -8.96 -12.57 -2.34
C MET A 121 -8.44 -11.42 -1.47
N GLY A 122 -9.31 -10.66 -0.81
CA GLY A 122 -8.92 -9.54 0.08
C GLY A 122 -7.80 -9.88 1.08
N PRO A 123 -7.93 -10.90 1.94
CA PRO A 123 -6.87 -11.30 2.86
C PRO A 123 -5.56 -11.74 2.19
N ILE A 124 -5.63 -12.36 1.00
CA ILE A 124 -4.45 -12.74 0.22
C ILE A 124 -3.74 -11.48 -0.31
N MET A 125 -4.51 -10.55 -0.87
CA MET A 125 -4.01 -9.27 -1.36
C MET A 125 -3.42 -8.42 -0.24
N LEU A 126 -4.03 -8.42 0.96
CA LEU A 126 -3.49 -7.73 2.14
C LEU A 126 -2.09 -8.24 2.47
N ARG A 127 -1.92 -9.55 2.68
CA ARG A 127 -0.62 -10.14 3.02
C ARG A 127 0.41 -9.89 1.93
N HIS A 128 0.01 -9.97 0.66
CA HIS A 128 0.88 -9.68 -0.47
C HIS A 128 1.31 -8.21 -0.50
N ALA A 129 0.37 -7.28 -0.28
CA ALA A 129 0.63 -5.85 -0.20
C ALA A 129 1.62 -5.53 0.93
N LEU A 130 1.45 -6.13 2.11
CA LEU A 130 2.39 -5.96 3.23
C LEU A 130 3.81 -6.43 2.85
N GLY A 131 3.93 -7.53 2.11
CA GLY A 131 5.22 -7.99 1.60
C GLY A 131 5.86 -7.03 0.58
N VAL A 132 5.06 -6.47 -0.34
CA VAL A 132 5.51 -5.42 -1.28
C VAL A 132 5.93 -4.16 -0.51
N MET A 133 5.16 -3.74 0.49
CA MET A 133 5.50 -2.62 1.36
C MET A 133 6.80 -2.88 2.12
N ALA A 134 7.05 -4.10 2.61
CA ALA A 134 8.32 -4.45 3.24
C ALA A 134 9.51 -4.31 2.29
N SER A 135 9.37 -4.79 1.05
CA SER A 135 10.40 -4.61 0.01
C SER A 135 10.68 -3.12 -0.23
N MET A 136 9.62 -2.31 -0.38
CA MET A 136 9.72 -0.89 -0.69
C MET A 136 10.28 -0.07 0.48
N ALA A 137 9.89 -0.40 1.71
CA ALA A 137 10.45 0.20 2.92
C ALA A 137 11.96 -0.02 2.99
N GLU A 138 12.44 -1.19 2.58
CA GLU A 138 13.88 -1.44 2.49
C GLU A 138 14.55 -0.58 1.40
N ASP A 139 13.93 -0.49 0.22
CA ASP A 139 14.43 0.39 -0.86
C ASP A 139 14.51 1.86 -0.42
N MET A 140 13.53 2.32 0.37
CA MET A 140 13.51 3.66 0.96
C MET A 140 14.67 3.86 1.95
N ARG A 141 14.93 2.90 2.84
CA ARG A 141 16.05 2.98 3.79
C ARG A 141 17.40 3.02 3.07
N ILE A 142 17.56 2.25 1.98
CA ILE A 142 18.78 2.27 1.15
C ILE A 142 19.07 3.67 0.60
N ILE A 143 18.04 4.43 0.24
CA ILE A 143 18.18 5.82 -0.26
C ILE A 143 18.13 6.89 0.86
N GLY A 144 18.17 6.45 2.14
CA GLY A 144 18.18 7.30 3.32
C GLY A 144 16.84 7.94 3.66
N VAL A 145 15.73 7.28 3.32
CA VAL A 145 14.37 7.71 3.67
C VAL A 145 13.76 6.74 4.67
N ASP A 146 13.26 7.26 5.78
CA ASP A 146 12.49 6.48 6.75
C ASP A 146 11.00 6.50 6.37
N PRO A 147 10.35 5.34 6.16
CA PRO A 147 8.92 5.27 5.83
C PRO A 147 7.98 5.60 7.01
N GLN A 148 8.50 5.81 8.23
CA GLN A 148 7.70 6.08 9.42
C GLN A 148 7.08 7.49 9.42
N ASP A 149 5.87 7.58 9.98
CA ASP A 149 5.12 8.81 10.26
C ASP A 149 4.92 9.74 9.05
N MET A 150 5.00 9.24 7.81
CA MET A 150 4.89 10.08 6.62
C MET A 150 3.43 10.50 6.37
N ALA A 151 2.46 9.59 6.53
CA ALA A 151 1.04 9.89 6.43
C ALA A 151 0.60 10.76 7.61
N GLY A 152 1.09 10.46 8.81
CA GLY A 152 0.90 11.31 9.99
C GLY A 152 1.41 12.74 9.75
N THR A 153 2.61 12.88 9.21
CA THR A 153 3.21 14.19 8.87
C THR A 153 2.40 14.89 7.80
N LEU A 154 2.02 14.22 6.71
CA LEU A 154 1.21 14.82 5.66
C LEU A 154 -0.13 15.31 6.21
N ALA A 155 -0.76 14.53 7.10
CA ALA A 155 -2.03 14.90 7.70
C ALA A 155 -1.94 16.22 8.48
N LEU A 156 -0.85 16.45 9.23
CA LEU A 156 -0.62 17.71 9.94
C LEU A 156 -0.59 18.93 9.01
N TYR A 157 -0.13 18.76 7.76
CA TYR A 157 0.02 19.85 6.79
C TYR A 157 -1.10 19.95 5.77
N THR A 158 -2.01 18.97 5.71
CA THR A 158 -3.05 18.88 4.66
C THR A 158 -4.47 18.80 5.20
N ILE A 159 -4.66 18.71 6.53
CA ILE A 159 -5.99 18.90 7.13
C ILE A 159 -6.38 20.37 6.98
N ASP A 160 -7.26 20.65 6.03
CA ASP A 160 -8.08 21.85 6.02
C ASP A 160 -9.32 21.58 6.90
N PRO A 161 -9.51 22.28 8.03
CA PRO A 161 -10.65 22.08 8.91
C PRO A 161 -12.01 22.37 8.23
N ASP A 162 -12.01 23.16 7.16
CA ASP A 162 -13.21 23.58 6.42
C ASP A 162 -13.30 22.95 5.01
N GLY A 163 -12.31 22.16 4.61
CA GLY A 163 -12.18 21.58 3.27
C GLY A 163 -12.52 20.09 3.18
N PRO A 164 -12.81 19.55 1.97
CA PRO A 164 -13.02 18.11 1.80
C PRO A 164 -11.75 17.32 2.14
N THR A 165 -11.86 16.37 3.08
CA THR A 165 -10.80 15.42 3.46
C THR A 165 -10.57 14.34 2.40
N ALA A 166 -10.24 14.73 1.17
CA ALA A 166 -9.85 13.81 0.11
C ALA A 166 -8.32 13.77 0.01
N PRO A 167 -7.67 12.62 0.26
CA PRO A 167 -6.22 12.52 0.18
C PRO A 167 -5.81 12.37 -1.29
N CYS A 168 -5.76 13.47 -2.04
CA CYS A 168 -5.39 13.43 -3.45
C CYS A 168 -3.94 13.92 -3.68
N PHE A 169 -3.10 13.05 -4.24
CA PHE A 169 -1.92 13.43 -5.00
C PHE A 169 -2.40 14.02 -6.33
N ARG A 170 -2.79 15.29 -6.36
CA ARG A 170 -3.16 15.90 -7.65
C ARG A 170 -1.90 16.02 -8.52
N PRO A 171 -1.92 15.53 -9.78
CA PRO A 171 -0.92 15.93 -10.75
C PRO A 171 -0.95 17.45 -10.88
N LEU A 172 0.20 18.11 -10.84
CA LEU A 172 0.31 19.51 -11.26
C LEU A 172 -0.06 19.55 -12.75
N ALA A 173 -1.15 20.25 -13.07
CA ALA A 173 -1.53 20.58 -14.44
C ALA A 173 -0.59 21.67 -15.01
#